data_AF-A0A7C7C9S7-F1
#
_entry.id   AF-A0A7C7C9S7-F1
#
_cell.length_a   1.000
_cell.length_b   1.000
_cell.length_c   1.000
_cell.angle_alpha   90.00
_cell.angle_beta   90.00
_cell.angle_gamma   90.00
#
_symmetry.space_group_name_H-M   'P 1'
#
loop_
_entity.id
_entity.type
_entity.pdbx_description
1 polymer ?
#
loop_
_entity_poly.entity_id
_entity_poly.type
_entity_poly.pdbx_seq_one_letter_code
_entity_poly.pdbx_strand_id
1 'polypeptide(L)'
;MSSIATNEEEKAPYYGTKNNDLPRKDLFRELRKRWQFKTGRTASALAEILEITPQACAAYANNSPTGRSAPLWAIIRLCYELDLALAIHGDGVVCIPVDSLQDILDGENEQ
;
A
#
# COMPACT_ATOMS: atom_id res chain seq x y z
N MET A 1 17.43 -29.47 -6.22
CA MET A 1 16.05 -29.91 -6.47
C MET A 1 15.23 -29.34 -5.32
N SER A 2 14.59 -28.17 -5.49
CA SER A 2 13.13 -28.01 -5.71
C SER A 2 12.31 -28.91 -4.77
N SER A 3 11.40 -28.45 -3.92
CA SER A 3 10.41 -27.36 -4.01
C SER A 3 10.05 -26.96 -2.54
N ILE A 4 9.37 -25.88 -2.20
CA ILE A 4 7.93 -25.61 -2.38
C ILE A 4 7.76 -24.09 -2.30
N ALA A 5 7.41 -23.45 -3.42
CA ALA A 5 6.75 -22.16 -3.39
C ALA A 5 5.28 -22.43 -3.03
N THR A 6 4.89 -22.15 -1.79
CA THR A 6 3.49 -22.14 -1.42
C THR A 6 2.82 -20.99 -2.17
N ASN A 7 2.03 -21.34 -3.17
CA ASN A 7 1.01 -20.50 -3.76
C ASN A 7 -0.03 -20.19 -2.67
N GLU A 8 0.29 -19.26 -1.79
CA GLU A 8 -0.73 -18.52 -1.06
C GLU A 8 -1.22 -17.49 -2.06
N GLU A 9 -2.43 -17.69 -2.57
CA GLU A 9 -3.19 -16.67 -3.26
C GLU A 9 -3.33 -15.52 -2.26
N GLU A 10 -2.38 -14.59 -2.30
CA GLU A 10 -2.24 -13.51 -1.33
C GLU A 10 -3.40 -12.55 -1.59
N LYS A 11 -4.56 -12.89 -1.03
CA LYS A 11 -5.75 -12.06 -1.08
C LYS A 11 -5.32 -10.65 -0.67
N ALA A 12 -5.41 -9.71 -1.61
CA ALA A 12 -4.99 -8.35 -1.38
C ALA A 12 -5.64 -7.83 -0.09
N PRO A 13 -4.86 -7.25 0.84
CA PRO A 13 -5.37 -6.86 2.14
C PRO A 13 -6.46 -5.80 1.94
N TYR A 14 -7.66 -6.11 2.43
CA TYR A 14 -8.80 -5.21 2.40
C TYR A 14 -8.82 -4.37 3.67
N TYR A 15 -8.88 -3.06 3.52
CA TYR A 15 -8.95 -2.11 4.62
C TYR A 15 -10.30 -1.39 4.59
N GLY A 16 -11.20 -1.77 5.50
CA GLY A 16 -12.48 -1.09 5.64
C GLY A 16 -12.29 0.39 5.98
N THR A 17 -13.02 1.27 5.30
CA THR A 17 -13.06 2.70 5.65
C THR A 17 -13.96 2.88 6.87
N LYS A 18 -13.51 3.65 7.86
CA LYS A 18 -14.38 4.12 8.96
C LYS A 18 -14.66 5.60 8.73
N ASN A 19 -15.93 6.00 8.80
CA ASN A 19 -16.36 7.40 8.64
C ASN A 19 -15.90 8.06 7.33
N ASN A 20 -15.85 7.30 6.22
CA ASN A 20 -15.34 7.75 4.91
C ASN A 20 -13.87 8.21 4.93
N ASP A 21 -13.11 7.91 5.99
CA ASP A 21 -11.68 8.20 6.02
C ASP A 21 -10.87 6.98 5.58
N LEU A 22 -9.86 7.27 4.77
CA LEU A 22 -8.97 6.26 4.23
C LEU A 22 -8.05 5.79 5.36
N PRO A 23 -7.86 4.47 5.59
CA PRO A 23 -6.97 3.94 6.61
C PRO A 23 -5.49 4.07 6.18
N ARG A 24 -5.07 5.31 5.90
CA ARG A 24 -3.79 5.72 5.34
C ARG A 24 -2.60 5.23 6.14
N LYS A 25 -2.72 5.18 7.47
CA LYS A 25 -1.69 4.64 8.35
C LYS A 25 -1.44 3.15 8.10
N ASP A 26 -2.51 2.37 8.08
CA ASP A 26 -2.41 0.92 7.94
C ASP A 26 -1.96 0.55 6.53
N LEU A 27 -2.46 1.28 5.52
CA LEU A 27 -1.98 1.22 4.13
C LEU A 27 -0.48 1.55 4.04
N PHE A 28 -0.05 2.70 4.56
CA PHE A 28 1.35 3.12 4.48
C PHE A 28 2.27 2.13 5.21
N ARG A 29 1.86 1.64 6.39
CA ARG A 29 2.64 0.66 7.16
C ARG A 29 2.82 -0.64 6.38
N GLU A 30 1.78 -1.13 5.73
CA GLU A 30 1.84 -2.36 4.96
C GLU A 30 2.65 -2.21 3.68
N LEU A 31 2.38 -1.16 2.89
CA LEU A 31 3.13 -0.87 1.67
C LEU A 31 4.62 -0.67 1.96
N ARG A 32 4.97 0.01 3.06
CA ARG A 32 6.36 0.11 3.51
C ARG A 32 6.99 -1.25 3.77
N LYS A 33 6.31 -2.16 4.48
CA LYS A 33 6.85 -3.50 4.74
C LYS A 33 7.08 -4.28 3.45
N ARG A 34 6.11 -4.26 2.53
CA ARG A 34 6.22 -4.89 1.20
C ARG A 34 7.39 -4.33 0.42
N TRP A 35 7.55 -3.01 0.41
CA TRP A 35 8.66 -2.35 -0.28
C TRP A 35 10.02 -2.75 0.29
N GLN A 36 10.14 -2.80 1.63
CA GLN A 36 11.36 -3.24 2.30
C GLN A 36 11.67 -4.72 1.99
N PHE A 37 10.65 -5.57 1.96
CA PHE A 37 10.80 -6.98 1.59
C PHE A 37 11.24 -7.15 0.13
N LYS A 38 10.60 -6.43 -0.81
CA LYS A 38 10.91 -6.49 -2.25
C LYS A 38 12.30 -5.94 -2.59
N THR A 39 12.72 -4.86 -1.93
CA THR A 39 13.95 -4.15 -2.29
C THR A 39 15.15 -4.47 -1.40
N GLY A 40 14.93 -5.04 -0.21
CA GLY A 40 15.97 -5.22 0.81
C GLY A 40 16.51 -3.90 1.38
N ARG A 41 15.88 -2.76 1.10
CA ARG A 41 16.36 -1.42 1.48
C ARG A 41 15.79 -0.96 2.82
N THR A 42 16.48 0.02 3.41
CA THR A 42 16.13 0.56 4.73
C THR A 42 15.01 1.59 4.66
N ALA A 43 14.42 1.90 5.82
CA ALA A 43 13.41 2.97 5.92
C ALA A 43 13.95 4.36 5.58
N SER A 44 15.27 4.58 5.69
CA SER A 44 15.90 5.84 5.28
C SER A 44 15.87 6.00 3.76
N ALA A 45 16.20 4.93 3.03
CA ALA A 45 16.12 4.92 1.57
C ALA A 45 14.68 5.14 1.08
N LEU A 46 13.67 4.63 1.81
CA LEU A 46 12.28 4.94 1.51
C LEU A 46 11.96 6.43 1.72
N ALA A 47 12.49 7.04 2.79
CA ALA A 47 12.28 8.47 3.05
C ALA A 47 12.88 9.34 1.93
N GLU A 48 14.03 8.94 1.38
CA GLU A 48 14.66 9.59 0.21
C GLU A 48 13.78 9.48 -1.05
N ILE A 49 13.24 8.29 -1.34
CA ILE A 49 12.33 8.08 -2.50
C ILE A 49 11.04 8.89 -2.38
N LEU A 50 10.56 9.04 -1.15
CA LEU A 50 9.37 9.83 -0.84
C LEU A 50 9.69 11.32 -0.67
N GLU A 51 10.95 11.74 -0.76
CA GLU A 51 11.39 13.14 -0.54
C GLU A 51 10.90 13.71 0.80
N ILE A 52 10.88 12.88 1.85
CA ILE A 52 10.51 13.28 3.21
C ILE A 52 11.64 13.02 4.19
N THR A 53 11.53 13.58 5.40
CA THR A 53 12.48 13.27 6.46
C THR A 53 12.29 11.83 6.96
N PRO A 54 13.36 11.14 7.38
CA PRO A 54 13.25 9.82 8.01
C PRO A 54 12.31 9.81 9.22
N GLN A 55 12.26 10.92 9.97
CA GLN A 55 11.32 11.11 11.09
C GLN A 55 9.87 11.12 10.61
N ALA A 56 9.54 11.81 9.52
CA ALA A 56 8.20 11.81 8.93
C ALA A 56 7.83 10.41 8.41
N CYS A 57 8.74 9.73 7.71
CA CYS A 57 8.54 8.36 7.23
C CYS A 57 8.26 7.38 8.39
N ALA A 58 8.97 7.52 9.51
CA ALA A 58 8.71 6.74 10.72
C ALA A 58 7.38 7.12 11.38
N ALA A 59 7.04 8.41 11.43
CA ALA A 59 5.79 8.91 12.01
C ALA A 59 4.54 8.48 11.23
N TYR A 60 4.65 8.25 9.92
CA TYR A 60 3.55 7.74 9.10
C TYR A 60 3.25 6.27 9.32
N ALA A 61 4.28 5.47 9.62
CA ALA A 61 4.12 4.04 9.89
C ALA A 61 3.72 3.74 11.35
N ASN A 62 4.10 4.62 12.28
CA ASN A 62 3.87 4.48 13.71
C ASN A 62 2.76 5.43 14.17
N ASN A 63 2.05 5.12 15.26
CA ASN A 63 1.11 6.09 15.86
C ASN A 63 1.91 7.29 16.40
N SER A 64 2.18 8.29 15.56
CA SER A 64 2.81 9.52 16.01
C SER A 64 1.86 10.24 16.96
N PRO A 65 2.34 10.76 18.11
CA PRO A 65 1.54 11.58 19.00
C PRO A 65 1.01 12.86 18.32
N THR A 66 1.55 13.22 17.15
CA THR A 66 1.07 14.35 16.34
C THR A 66 -0.15 14.04 15.47
N GLY A 67 -0.60 12.77 15.41
CA GLY A 67 -1.76 12.37 14.59
C GLY A 67 -1.55 12.50 13.07
N ARG A 68 -0.32 12.79 12.62
CA ARG A 68 -0.03 12.98 11.20
C ARG A 68 -0.03 11.65 10.46
N SER A 69 -1.10 11.40 9.72
CA SER A 69 -1.18 10.30 8.77
C SER A 69 -0.34 10.58 7.52
N ALA A 70 0.12 9.52 6.85
CA ALA A 70 0.73 9.64 5.53
C ALA A 70 -0.18 10.42 4.58
N PRO A 71 0.34 11.39 3.82
CA PRO A 71 -0.43 12.03 2.77
C PRO A 71 -0.70 11.01 1.63
N LEU A 72 -1.80 11.21 0.92
CA LEU A 72 -2.22 10.28 -0.13
C LEU A 72 -1.16 10.10 -1.23
N TRP A 73 -0.45 11.16 -1.60
CA TRP A 73 0.61 11.08 -2.61
C TRP A 73 1.74 10.13 -2.21
N ALA A 74 2.07 10.01 -0.91
CA ALA A 74 3.12 9.11 -0.44
C ALA A 74 2.69 7.64 -0.54
N ILE A 75 1.39 7.38 -0.33
CA ILE A 75 0.78 6.06 -0.53
C ILE A 75 0.80 5.71 -2.02
N ILE A 76 0.34 6.62 -2.88
CA ILE A 76 0.36 6.44 -4.34
C ILE A 76 1.79 6.18 -4.85
N ARG A 77 2.78 6.93 -4.35
CA ARG A 77 4.18 6.73 -4.73
C ARG A 77 4.70 5.35 -4.33
N LEU A 78 4.33 4.86 -3.14
CA LEU A 78 4.65 3.50 -2.69
C LEU A 78 3.98 2.44 -3.55
N CYS A 79 2.71 2.64 -3.92
CA CYS A 79 2.01 1.75 -4.85
C CYS A 79 2.73 1.68 -6.20
N TYR A 80 3.18 2.82 -6.74
CA TYR A 80 3.97 2.87 -7.97
C TYR A 80 5.30 2.07 -7.86
N GLU A 81 6.08 2.25 -6.79
CA GLU A 81 7.31 1.48 -6.58
C GLU A 81 7.07 -0.04 -6.43
N LEU A 82 5.86 -0.41 -5.99
CA LEU A 82 5.46 -1.80 -5.78
C LEU A 82 4.77 -2.43 -6.98
N ASP A 83 4.43 -1.66 -8.01
CA ASP A 83 3.58 -2.06 -9.13
C ASP A 83 2.18 -2.49 -8.69
N LEU A 84 1.59 -1.67 -7.81
CA LEU A 84 0.25 -1.83 -7.28
C LEU A 84 -0.64 -0.65 -7.69
N ALA A 85 -1.92 -0.93 -7.87
CA ALA A 85 -2.98 0.07 -7.95
C ALA A 85 -3.75 0.14 -6.63
N LEU A 86 -4.20 1.35 -6.28
CA LEU A 86 -5.05 1.59 -5.12
C LEU A 86 -6.51 1.66 -5.59
N ALA A 87 -7.28 0.61 -5.33
CA ALA A 87 -8.71 0.57 -5.62
C ALA A 87 -9.51 1.01 -4.38
N ILE A 88 -10.35 2.03 -4.54
CA ILE A 88 -11.18 2.61 -3.49
C ILE A 88 -12.63 2.25 -3.78
N HIS A 89 -13.25 1.47 -2.91
CA HIS A 89 -14.66 1.11 -2.95
C HIS A 89 -15.41 1.88 -1.85
N GLY A 90 -16.75 1.89 -1.94
CA GLY A 90 -17.59 2.63 -0.99
C GLY A 90 -17.48 2.15 0.46
N ASP A 91 -17.00 0.92 0.69
CA ASP A 91 -16.86 0.30 2.01
C ASP A 91 -15.39 0.15 2.47
N GLY A 92 -14.41 0.34 1.58
CA GLY A 92 -13.02 0.04 1.88
C GLY A 92 -12.05 0.27 0.74
N VAL A 93 -10.79 -0.04 1.00
CA VAL A 93 -9.68 0.14 0.05
C VAL A 93 -8.84 -1.10 -0.02
N VAL A 94 -8.38 -1.42 -1.23
CA VAL A 94 -7.53 -2.58 -1.51
C VAL A 94 -6.38 -2.16 -2.45
N CYS A 95 -5.21 -2.74 -2.21
CA CYS A 95 -4.06 -2.60 -3.10
C CYS A 95 -3.92 -3.85 -3.96
N ILE A 96 -4.10 -3.73 -5.27
CA ILE A 96 -4.06 -4.84 -6.22
C ILE A 96 -2.87 -4.70 -7.17
N PRO A 97 -2.37 -5.77 -7.79
CA PRO A 97 -1.41 -5.66 -8.89
C PRO A 97 -1.98 -4.82 -10.03
N VAL A 98 -1.15 -3.99 -10.67
CA VAL A 98 -1.58 -3.16 -11.81
C VAL A 98 -2.12 -4.01 -12.95
N ASP A 99 -1.54 -5.19 -13.19
CA ASP A 99 -1.99 -6.12 -14.22
C ASP A 99 -3.43 -6.64 -13.99
N SER A 100 -3.89 -6.67 -12.73
CA SER A 100 -5.24 -7.10 -12.36
C SER A 100 -6.26 -5.95 -12.41
N LEU A 101 -5.85 -4.72 -12.73
CA LEU A 101 -6.74 -3.57 -12.81
C LEU A 101 -7.73 -3.71 -13.97
N GLN A 102 -7.26 -4.25 -15.09
CA GLN A 102 -8.05 -4.36 -16.32
C GLN A 102 -9.24 -5.33 -16.13
N ASP A 103 -9.01 -6.45 -15.44
CA ASP A 103 -10.05 -7.43 -15.11
C ASP A 103 -11.20 -6.82 -14.26
N ILE A 104 -10.88 -5.85 -13.40
CA ILE A 104 -11.88 -5.16 -12.57
C ILE A 104 -12.67 -4.15 -13.41
N LEU A 105 -12.00 -3.37 -14.24
CA LEU A 105 -12.64 -2.36 -15.09
C LEU A 105 -13.54 -3.00 -16.16
N ASP A 106 -13.13 -4.15 -16.69
CA ASP A 106 -13.91 -4.88 -17.69
C ASP A 106 -15.11 -5.59 -17.07
N GLY A 107 -14.99 -6.09 -15.83
CA GLY A 107 -16.09 -6.71 -15.08
C GLY A 107 -17.22 -5.76 -14.66
N GLU A 108 -16.99 -4.44 -14.63
CA GLU A 108 -18.04 -3.44 -14.34
C GLU A 108 -18.89 -3.07 -15.56
N ASN A 109 -18.53 -3.50 -16.78
CA ASN A 109 -19.25 -3.17 -18.02
C ASN A 109 -20.29 -4.23 -18.48
N GLU A 110 -20.51 -5.29 -17.71
CA GLU A 110 -21.47 -6.37 -18.03
C GLU A 110 -22.75 -6.38 -17.15
N GLN A 111 -23.13 -5.25 -16.53
CA GLN A 111 -24.42 -5.13 -15.81
C GLN A 111 -25.42 -4.19 -16.48
#